data_AF-A0A957XDJ4-F1
#
_entry.id   AF-A0A957XDJ4-F1
#
_cell.length_a   1.000
_cell.length_b   1.000
_cell.length_c   1.000
_cell.angle_alpha   90.00
_cell.angle_beta   90.00
_cell.angle_gamma   90.00
#
_symmetry.space_group_name_H-M   'P 1'
#
loop_
_entity.id
_entity.type
_entity.pdbx_description
1 polymer ?
#
loop_
_entity_poly.entity_id
_entity_poly.type
_entity_poly.pdbx_seq_one_letter_code
_entity_poly.pdbx_strand_id
1 'polypeptide(L)'
;MSRSHNHAAVQPTDQAWVAAQNRQTHAWLHSPAYLPIRQQMAQRLQQLLTALPQAKTSTPMSTSPDGEWYATVTNQVGSDLQSWQLWQRTSGAAQPRESVTDIYPTTIAFLPDSSGFYYDRYLAYPGHHALYFHRVGTPQRQDHCVFYPPAQPPWYYQA
;
A
#
# COMPACT_ATOMS: atom_id res chain seq x y z
N MET A 1 -1.29 -16.61 12.42
CA MET A 1 0.12 -16.41 12.81
C MET A 1 0.67 -15.30 11.93
N SER A 2 0.78 -14.09 12.46
CA SER A 2 1.29 -12.93 11.74
C SER A 2 2.81 -13.11 11.60
N ARG A 3 3.30 -13.42 10.40
CA ARG A 3 4.74 -13.39 10.13
C ARG A 3 5.11 -11.92 9.99
N SER A 4 5.59 -11.35 11.09
CA SER A 4 6.35 -10.10 11.07
C SER A 4 7.44 -10.24 10.01
N HIS A 5 7.29 -9.59 8.87
CA HIS A 5 8.35 -9.47 7.89
C HIS A 5 9.50 -8.74 8.58
N ASN A 6 10.61 -9.44 8.80
CA ASN A 6 11.84 -8.88 9.34
C ASN A 6 12.39 -7.86 8.34
N HIS A 7 11.92 -6.61 8.42
CA HIS A 7 12.82 -5.49 8.15
C HIS A 7 13.93 -5.60 9.19
N ALA A 8 15.16 -5.90 8.76
CA ALA A 8 16.31 -5.72 9.64
C ALA A 8 16.25 -4.28 10.16
N ALA A 9 16.05 -4.12 11.47
CA ALA A 9 16.03 -2.79 12.07
C ALA A 9 17.31 -2.08 11.66
N VAL A 10 17.17 -0.90 11.03
CA VAL A 10 18.32 -0.09 10.61
C VAL A 10 19.20 0.11 11.83
N GLN A 11 20.47 -0.28 11.73
CA GLN A 11 21.36 -0.19 12.87
C GLN A 11 21.55 1.29 13.25
N PRO A 12 21.68 1.64 14.54
CA PRO A 12 21.85 3.04 14.95
C PRO A 12 23.03 3.74 14.26
N THR A 13 24.08 2.99 13.91
CA THR A 13 25.24 3.47 13.16
C THR A 13 24.89 3.87 11.72
N ASP A 14 24.00 3.12 11.06
CA ASP A 14 23.58 3.39 9.69
C ASP A 14 22.69 4.64 9.65
N GLN A 15 21.78 4.79 10.61
CA GLN A 15 20.95 5.99 10.75
C GLN A 15 21.80 7.24 10.97
N ALA A 16 22.81 7.16 11.84
CA ALA A 16 23.70 8.27 12.11
C ALA A 16 24.52 8.68 10.88
N TRP A 17 25.00 7.71 10.10
CA TRP A 17 25.71 7.96 8.86
C TRP A 17 24.81 8.60 7.79
N VAL A 18 23.61 8.07 7.57
CA VAL A 18 22.62 8.64 6.64
C VAL A 18 22.27 10.08 7.05
N ALA A 19 22.05 10.33 8.34
CA ALA A 19 21.77 11.67 8.84
C ALA A 19 22.93 12.64 8.59
N ALA A 20 24.18 12.19 8.73
CA ALA A 20 25.36 13.02 8.42
C ALA A 20 25.45 13.37 6.94
N GLN A 21 25.21 12.41 6.04
CA GLN A 21 25.19 12.64 4.59
C GLN A 21 24.05 13.57 4.18
N ASN A 22 22.86 13.38 4.75
CA ASN A 22 21.72 14.26 4.52
C ASN A 22 22.04 15.70 4.95
N ARG A 23 22.69 15.92 6.11
CA ARG A 23 23.10 17.27 6.55
C ARG A 23 24.01 17.96 5.54
N GLN A 24 25.03 17.27 5.05
CA GLN A 24 25.96 17.83 4.04
C GLN A 24 25.23 18.17 2.74
N THR A 25 24.37 17.27 2.28
CA THR A 25 23.56 17.46 1.07
C THR A 25 22.61 18.65 1.21
N HIS A 26 21.88 18.75 2.32
CA HIS A 26 20.99 19.88 2.57
C HIS A 26 21.74 21.21 2.65
N ALA A 27 22.89 21.25 3.34
CA ALA A 27 23.72 22.47 3.39
C ALA A 27 24.12 22.96 2.00
N TRP A 28 24.49 22.04 1.10
CA TRP A 28 24.80 22.37 -0.29
C TRP A 28 23.56 22.83 -1.07
N LEU A 29 22.47 22.06 -1.01
CA LEU A 29 21.22 22.32 -1.76
C LEU A 29 20.51 23.62 -1.36
N HIS A 30 20.67 24.08 -0.12
CA HIS A 30 20.04 25.30 0.38
C HIS A 30 20.97 26.51 0.36
N SER A 31 22.23 26.34 -0.04
CA SER A 31 23.19 27.44 -0.15
C SER A 31 22.82 28.39 -1.29
N PRO A 32 22.58 29.68 -1.01
CA PRO A 32 22.34 30.68 -2.07
C PRO A 32 23.59 30.93 -2.93
N ALA A 33 24.77 30.52 -2.45
CA ALA A 33 26.02 30.62 -3.21
C ALA A 33 26.17 29.54 -4.29
N TYR A 34 25.48 28.39 -4.15
CA TYR A 34 25.66 27.24 -5.04
C TYR A 34 24.46 26.98 -5.96
N LEU A 35 23.22 27.21 -5.51
CA LEU A 35 22.01 26.93 -6.31
C LEU A 35 20.87 27.95 -6.05
N PRO A 36 21.04 29.22 -6.43
CA PRO A 36 20.06 30.28 -6.11
C PRO A 36 18.65 30.02 -6.72
N ILE A 37 18.57 29.39 -7.89
CA ILE A 37 17.28 29.09 -8.55
C ILE A 37 16.45 28.04 -7.81
N ARG A 38 17.09 27.16 -7.02
CA ARG A 38 16.40 26.05 -6.34
C ARG A 38 15.42 26.55 -5.28
N GLN A 39 15.75 27.63 -4.58
CA GLN A 39 14.84 28.23 -3.59
C GLN A 39 13.59 28.80 -4.26
N GLN A 40 13.75 29.47 -5.40
CA GLN A 40 12.63 30.00 -6.18
C GLN A 40 11.73 28.88 -6.71
N MET A 41 12.34 27.78 -7.21
CA MET A 41 11.60 26.59 -7.64
C MET A 41 10.84 25.94 -6.47
N ALA A 42 11.48 25.77 -5.31
CA ALA A 42 10.83 25.19 -4.14
C ALA A 42 9.64 26.04 -3.66
N GLN A 43 9.80 27.36 -3.59
CA GLN A 43 8.73 28.29 -3.25
C GLN A 43 7.59 28.22 -4.26
N ARG A 44 7.90 28.20 -5.57
CA ARG A 44 6.88 28.12 -6.62
C ARG A 44 6.12 26.79 -6.58
N LEU A 45 6.82 25.67 -6.37
CA LEU A 45 6.20 24.35 -6.22
C LEU A 45 5.27 24.32 -5.00
N GLN A 46 5.70 24.89 -3.86
CA GLN A 46 4.85 24.97 -2.68
C GLN A 46 3.58 25.80 -2.94
N GLN A 47 3.71 26.95 -3.61
CA GLN A 47 2.56 27.77 -3.98
C GLN A 47 1.57 27.01 -4.88
N LEU A 48 2.09 26.30 -5.89
CA LEU A 48 1.27 25.51 -6.81
C LEU A 48 0.58 24.35 -6.06
N LEU A 49 1.30 23.62 -5.23
CA LEU A 49 0.74 22.52 -4.44
C LEU A 49 -0.39 23.01 -3.53
N THR A 50 -0.21 24.14 -2.85
CA THR A 50 -1.25 24.71 -1.97
C THR A 50 -2.45 25.24 -2.75
N ALA A 51 -2.24 25.76 -3.97
CA ALA A 51 -3.32 26.29 -4.81
C ALA A 51 -4.14 25.19 -5.51
N LEU A 52 -3.60 23.97 -5.66
CA LEU A 52 -4.29 22.88 -6.32
C LEU A 52 -5.33 22.22 -5.40
N PRO A 53 -6.49 21.79 -5.94
CA PRO A 53 -7.49 21.06 -5.18
C PRO A 53 -6.88 19.76 -4.65
N GLN A 54 -6.96 19.56 -3.34
CA GLN A 54 -6.53 18.33 -2.69
C GLN A 54 -7.63 17.29 -2.80
N ALA A 55 -7.29 16.07 -3.22
CA ALA A 55 -8.23 14.95 -3.21
C ALA A 55 -8.66 14.67 -1.76
N LYS A 56 -9.94 14.90 -1.45
CA LYS A 56 -10.50 14.67 -0.10
C LYS A 56 -10.94 13.22 0.14
N THR A 57 -11.02 12.41 -0.91
CA THR A 57 -11.57 11.05 -0.84
C THR A 57 -10.64 10.07 -1.53
N SER A 58 -10.37 8.94 -0.88
CA SER A 58 -9.76 7.80 -1.54
C SER A 58 -10.74 7.27 -2.59
N THR A 59 -10.34 7.29 -3.86
CA THR A 59 -11.06 6.56 -4.90
C THR A 59 -11.04 5.07 -4.53
N PRO A 60 -12.17 4.35 -4.61
CA PRO A 60 -12.18 2.90 -4.44
C PRO A 60 -11.28 2.24 -5.48
N MET A 61 -10.46 1.28 -5.05
CA MET A 61 -9.68 0.45 -5.96
C MET A 61 -10.56 -0.58 -6.67
N SER A 62 -11.57 -1.12 -5.98
CA SER A 62 -12.53 -2.06 -6.52
C SER A 62 -13.85 -1.96 -5.77
N THR A 63 -14.95 -2.33 -6.43
CA THR A 63 -16.32 -2.35 -5.88
C THR A 63 -16.96 -3.69 -6.23
N SER A 64 -17.72 -4.27 -5.30
CA SER A 64 -18.45 -5.52 -5.55
C SER A 64 -19.54 -5.32 -6.61
N PRO A 65 -19.93 -6.38 -7.35
CA PRO A 65 -20.97 -6.30 -8.37
C PRO A 65 -22.31 -5.74 -7.88
N ASP A 66 -22.71 -6.03 -6.65
CA ASP A 66 -23.94 -5.49 -6.03
C ASP A 66 -23.80 -4.03 -5.55
N GLY A 67 -22.59 -3.48 -5.55
CA GLY A 67 -22.29 -2.12 -5.09
C GLY A 67 -22.23 -1.96 -3.56
N GLU A 68 -22.52 -3.00 -2.78
CA GLU A 68 -22.59 -2.92 -1.32
C GLU A 68 -21.21 -2.82 -0.68
N TRP A 69 -20.19 -3.43 -1.29
CA TRP A 69 -18.82 -3.44 -0.80
C TRP A 69 -17.87 -2.68 -1.71
N TYR A 70 -16.92 -1.98 -1.12
CA TYR A 70 -15.82 -1.40 -1.87
C TYR A 70 -14.53 -1.40 -1.06
N ALA A 71 -13.40 -1.50 -1.75
CA ALA A 71 -12.09 -1.53 -1.15
C ALA A 71 -11.34 -0.22 -1.42
N THR A 72 -10.75 0.36 -0.38
CA THR A 72 -9.75 1.44 -0.51
C THR A 72 -8.39 0.91 -0.11
N VAL A 73 -7.33 1.51 -0.64
CA VAL A 73 -5.95 1.10 -0.35
C VAL A 73 -5.26 2.15 0.50
N THR A 74 -4.55 1.70 1.52
CA THR A 74 -3.58 2.52 2.24
C THR A 74 -2.21 1.84 2.18
N ASN A 75 -1.16 2.63 2.08
CA ASN A 75 0.21 2.14 2.16
C ASN A 75 0.82 2.59 3.48
N GLN A 76 1.62 1.74 4.09
CA GLN A 76 2.47 2.18 5.19
C GLN A 76 3.60 3.04 4.61
N VAL A 77 3.87 4.21 5.19
CA VAL A 77 4.91 5.12 4.72
C VAL A 77 6.25 4.39 4.62
N GLY A 78 6.88 4.45 3.45
CA GLY A 78 8.17 3.81 3.19
C GLY A 78 8.11 2.30 2.94
N SER A 79 6.92 1.71 2.81
CA SER A 79 6.71 0.31 2.44
C SER A 79 5.95 0.21 1.12
N ASP A 80 6.32 -0.78 0.30
CA ASP A 80 5.56 -1.18 -0.88
C ASP A 80 4.32 -2.01 -0.50
N LEU A 81 4.23 -2.48 0.75
CA LEU A 81 3.10 -3.26 1.24
C LEU A 81 1.88 -2.37 1.49
N GLN A 82 0.74 -2.88 1.02
CA GLN A 82 -0.57 -2.27 1.10
C GLN A 82 -1.42 -2.90 2.20
N SER A 83 -2.36 -2.11 2.70
CA SER A 83 -3.50 -2.56 3.49
C SER A 83 -4.77 -2.16 2.76
N TRP A 84 -5.62 -3.14 2.46
CA TRP A 84 -6.92 -2.92 1.87
C TRP A 84 -7.95 -2.78 2.99
N GLN A 85 -8.73 -1.71 2.92
CA GLN A 85 -9.83 -1.43 3.83
C GLN A 85 -11.13 -1.73 3.08
N LEU A 86 -11.90 -2.70 3.58
CA LEU A 86 -13.18 -3.08 2.99
C LEU A 86 -14.32 -2.35 3.69
N TRP A 87 -15.10 -1.61 2.92
CA TRP A 87 -16.17 -0.75 3.39
C TRP A 87 -17.51 -1.26 2.91
N GLN A 88 -18.52 -1.11 3.76
CA GLN A 88 -19.92 -1.37 3.41
C GLN A 88 -20.65 -0.05 3.17
N ARG A 89 -21.19 0.14 1.97
CA ARG A 89 -21.82 1.39 1.52
C ARG A 89 -22.97 1.86 2.42
N THR A 90 -23.80 0.93 2.87
CA THR A 90 -25.02 1.20 3.65
C THR A 90 -24.76 1.39 5.16
N SER A 91 -23.54 1.14 5.63
CA SER A 91 -23.25 1.11 7.07
C SER A 91 -23.28 2.47 7.77
N GLY A 92 -23.09 3.58 7.03
CA GLY A 92 -22.86 4.91 7.62
C GLY A 92 -21.67 4.96 8.58
N ALA A 93 -20.81 3.94 8.58
CA ALA A 93 -19.77 3.75 9.59
C ALA A 93 -18.57 4.65 9.30
N ALA A 94 -17.97 5.21 10.35
CA ALA A 94 -16.76 6.02 10.27
C ALA A 94 -15.49 5.19 10.03
N GLN A 95 -15.60 3.86 10.02
CA GLN A 95 -14.47 2.93 9.93
C GLN A 95 -14.79 1.79 8.95
N PRO A 96 -13.76 1.21 8.31
CA PRO A 96 -13.94 0.04 7.46
C PRO A 96 -14.42 -1.15 8.29
N ARG A 97 -15.14 -2.07 7.63
CA ARG A 97 -15.64 -3.29 8.27
C ARG A 97 -14.53 -4.30 8.49
N GLU A 98 -13.61 -4.39 7.54
CA GLU A 98 -12.56 -5.40 7.51
C GLU A 98 -11.28 -4.79 6.92
N SER A 99 -10.15 -5.37 7.31
CA SER A 99 -8.83 -5.01 6.77
C SER A 99 -8.10 -6.26 6.31
N VAL A 100 -7.50 -6.19 5.13
CA VAL A 100 -6.64 -7.22 4.55
C VAL A 100 -5.25 -6.59 4.39
N THR A 101 -4.25 -7.11 5.13
CA THR A 101 -2.93 -6.46 5.25
C THR A 101 -1.84 -7.27 4.57
N ASP A 102 -0.63 -6.67 4.52
CA ASP A 102 0.58 -7.29 3.98
C ASP A 102 0.44 -7.69 2.51
N ILE A 103 -0.23 -6.84 1.74
CA ILE A 103 -0.53 -7.09 0.33
C ILE A 103 0.53 -6.42 -0.53
N TYR A 104 1.23 -7.20 -1.35
CA TYR A 104 2.00 -6.64 -2.45
C TYR A 104 1.02 -6.09 -3.50
N PRO A 105 1.26 -4.92 -4.13
CA PRO A 105 0.27 -4.27 -4.98
C PRO A 105 -0.32 -5.22 -6.04
N THR A 106 -1.63 -5.45 -5.95
CA THR A 106 -2.39 -6.35 -6.83
C THR A 106 -3.86 -5.90 -6.93
N THR A 107 -4.68 -6.67 -7.65
CA THR A 107 -6.10 -6.39 -7.92
C THR A 107 -7.03 -7.24 -7.06
N ILE A 108 -8.29 -6.80 -6.92
CA ILE A 108 -9.38 -7.55 -6.28
C ILE A 108 -10.36 -8.02 -7.35
N ALA A 109 -10.56 -9.34 -7.45
CA ALA A 109 -11.57 -9.94 -8.32
C ALA A 109 -12.77 -10.43 -7.48
N PHE A 110 -13.81 -9.60 -7.34
CA PHE A 110 -15.03 -10.00 -6.65
C PHE A 110 -15.76 -11.13 -7.37
N LEU A 111 -16.36 -12.03 -6.59
CA LEU A 111 -17.34 -12.97 -7.11
C LEU A 111 -18.60 -12.23 -7.59
N PRO A 112 -19.32 -12.76 -8.60
CA PRO A 112 -20.58 -12.19 -9.08
C PRO A 112 -21.64 -12.02 -7.97
N ASP A 113 -21.63 -12.90 -6.98
CA ASP A 113 -22.55 -12.87 -5.84
C ASP A 113 -22.09 -11.96 -4.68
N SER A 114 -20.96 -11.27 -4.85
CA SER A 114 -20.37 -10.36 -3.87
C SER A 114 -20.01 -11.01 -2.52
N SER A 115 -19.98 -12.34 -2.43
CA SER A 115 -19.70 -13.07 -1.18
C SER A 115 -18.23 -13.06 -0.76
N GLY A 116 -17.34 -12.68 -1.67
CA GLY A 116 -15.90 -12.72 -1.50
C GLY A 116 -15.17 -12.26 -2.75
N PHE A 117 -13.85 -12.36 -2.71
CA PHE A 117 -12.98 -12.01 -3.83
C PHE A 117 -11.71 -12.85 -3.87
N TYR A 118 -11.17 -13.00 -5.07
CA TYR A 118 -9.83 -13.54 -5.29
C TYR A 118 -8.79 -12.43 -5.30
N TYR A 119 -7.60 -12.76 -4.81
CA TYR A 119 -6.44 -11.87 -4.83
C TYR A 119 -5.13 -12.65 -4.83
N ASP A 120 -4.06 -12.01 -5.30
CA ASP A 120 -2.70 -12.53 -5.18
C ASP A 120 -2.14 -12.24 -3.77
N ARG A 121 -1.64 -13.29 -3.10
CA ARG A 121 -1.04 -13.16 -1.78
C ARG A 121 0.46 -13.39 -1.85
N TYR A 122 1.21 -12.40 -1.38
CA TYR A 122 2.65 -12.52 -1.17
C TYR A 122 2.94 -13.38 0.07
N LEU A 123 3.52 -14.56 -0.15
CA LEU A 123 3.79 -15.54 0.90
C LEU A 123 5.16 -15.34 1.56
N ALA A 124 6.17 -15.01 0.77
CA ALA A 124 7.54 -14.85 1.23
C ALA A 124 8.40 -14.07 0.24
N TYR A 125 9.41 -13.39 0.78
CA TYR A 125 10.47 -12.77 -0.01
C TYR A 125 11.57 -13.79 -0.34
N PRO A 126 12.16 -13.74 -1.56
CA PRO A 126 11.74 -12.94 -2.71
C PRO A 126 10.71 -13.69 -3.58
N GLY A 127 9.56 -13.06 -3.83
CA GLY A 127 8.69 -13.40 -4.96
C GLY A 127 7.97 -14.73 -4.86
N HIS A 128 7.44 -15.11 -3.70
CA HIS A 128 6.53 -16.26 -3.60
C HIS A 128 5.08 -15.79 -3.56
N HIS A 129 4.32 -16.16 -4.58
CA HIS A 129 2.93 -15.71 -4.77
C HIS A 129 1.97 -16.89 -4.87
N ALA A 130 0.74 -16.69 -4.43
CA ALA A 130 -0.34 -17.68 -4.53
C ALA A 130 -1.69 -16.99 -4.67
N LEU A 131 -2.61 -17.62 -5.40
CA LEU A 131 -3.98 -17.15 -5.53
C LEU A 131 -4.77 -17.54 -4.28
N TYR A 132 -5.35 -16.55 -3.61
CA TYR A 132 -6.17 -16.73 -2.42
C TYR A 132 -7.60 -16.26 -2.66
N PHE A 133 -8.54 -16.88 -1.95
CA PHE A 133 -9.92 -16.42 -1.83
C PHE A 133 -10.15 -15.88 -0.43
N HIS A 134 -10.66 -14.65 -0.36
CA HIS A 134 -11.15 -14.02 0.84
C HIS A 134 -12.68 -14.01 0.84
N ARG A 135 -13.29 -14.54 1.90
CA ARG A 135 -14.75 -14.48 2.10
C ARG A 135 -15.09 -13.26 2.95
N VAL A 136 -15.99 -12.41 2.48
CA VAL A 136 -16.45 -11.25 3.24
C VAL A 136 -17.05 -11.69 4.58
N GLY A 137 -16.76 -10.92 5.63
CA GLY A 137 -17.17 -11.20 7.00
C GLY A 137 -16.27 -12.21 7.73
N THR A 138 -15.15 -12.61 7.12
CA THR A 138 -14.21 -13.55 7.74
C THR A 138 -12.82 -12.91 7.88
N PRO A 139 -12.07 -13.22 8.95
CA PRO A 139 -10.73 -12.66 9.10
C PRO A 139 -9.77 -13.22 8.05
N GLN A 140 -8.85 -12.41 7.54
CA GLN A 140 -7.84 -12.77 6.52
C GLN A 140 -7.07 -14.09 6.79
N ARG A 141 -6.95 -14.50 8.06
CA ARG A 141 -6.32 -15.79 8.43
C ARG A 141 -7.12 -17.03 7.98
N GLN A 142 -8.39 -16.86 7.62
CA GLN A 142 -9.28 -17.91 7.13
C GLN A 142 -9.32 -17.94 5.58
N ASP A 143 -8.60 -17.04 4.92
CA ASP A 143 -8.53 -17.02 3.46
C ASP A 143 -7.95 -18.34 2.95
N HIS A 144 -8.53 -18.84 1.87
CA HIS A 144 -8.21 -20.15 1.30
C HIS A 144 -7.22 -20.01 0.15
N CYS A 145 -6.15 -20.80 0.15
CA CYS A 145 -5.25 -20.88 -1.01
C CYS A 145 -5.93 -21.71 -2.10
N VAL A 146 -6.22 -21.07 -3.24
CA VAL A 146 -6.91 -21.67 -4.38
C VAL A 146 -5.90 -22.32 -5.33
N PHE A 147 -4.77 -21.65 -5.57
CA PHE A 147 -3.76 -22.12 -6.49
C PHE A 147 -2.37 -21.62 -6.08
N TYR A 148 -1.40 -22.55 -6.07
CA TYR A 148 0.01 -22.26 -5.85
C TYR A 148 0.86 -23.20 -6.72
N PRO A 149 1.59 -22.69 -7.73
CA PRO A 149 2.48 -23.49 -8.55
C PRO A 149 3.91 -23.48 -7.97
N PRO A 150 4.34 -24.50 -7.18
CA PRO A 150 5.66 -24.50 -6.53
C PRO A 150 6.83 -24.52 -7.52
N ALA A 151 6.60 -24.94 -8.76
CA ALA A 151 7.60 -24.91 -9.83
C ALA A 151 7.79 -23.50 -10.45
N GLN A 152 6.88 -22.57 -10.17
CA GLN A 152 6.89 -21.20 -10.69
C GLN A 152 6.53 -20.20 -9.57
N PRO A 153 7.31 -20.13 -8.47
CA PRO A 153 6.96 -19.29 -7.32
C PRO A 153 6.77 -17.79 -7.62
N PRO A 154 7.45 -17.17 -8.62
CA PRO A 154 7.29 -15.75 -8.94
C PRO A 154 6.05 -15.38 -9.74
N TRP A 155 5.25 -16.35 -10.19
CA TRP A 155 4.03 -16.04 -10.94
C TRP A 155 3.00 -15.36 -10.04
N TYR A 156 2.55 -14.17 -10.44
CA TYR A 156 1.54 -13.38 -9.74
C TYR A 156 0.23 -13.32 -10.53
N TYR A 157 -0.88 -13.08 -9.83
CA TYR A 157 -2.23 -13.11 -10.40
C TYR A 157 -2.88 -11.72 -10.39
N GLN A 158 -3.59 -11.38 -11.46
CA GLN A 158 -4.34 -10.14 -11.61
C GLN A 158 -5.70 -10.42 -12.29
N ALA A 159 -6.67 -9.54 -12.02
CA ALA A 159 -8.06 -9.60 -12.49
C ALA A 159 -8.26 -8.95 -13.85
#